data_AF-A0A7X0R7B3-F1
#
_entry.id   AF-A0A7X0R7B3-F1
#
_cell.length_a   1.000
_cell.length_b   1.000
_cell.length_c   1.000
_cell.angle_alpha   90.00
_cell.angle_beta   90.00
_cell.angle_gamma   90.00
#
_symmetry.space_group_name_H-M   'P 1'
#
loop_
_entity.id
_entity.type
_entity.pdbx_description
1 polymer ?
#
loop_
_entity_poly.entity_id
_entity_poly.type
_entity_poly.pdbx_seq_one_letter_code
_entity_poly.pdbx_strand_id
1 'polypeptide(L)'
;MKKIAIFLLTCLFACSQNETLHEDSSIENAQVKNPEEEAIPVEKPLPQKVEEPEYDTWTLAKVDGSRLVFKEGPVFDTELYQLEYIGQVDIDSKAPFLIFSGRHCDECDANISIYFHSPRNGYLNVSYGENRYLYPGKERDYETDTLLYEAKAFYGEVFKGVSGIVWFQKTLMEDNSLQNSVYLAKIVGDKVVAEELKDFDNRLKEAIILNKAGKNKEIKGREYTSEP
;
A
#
# COMPACT_ATOMS: atom_id res chain seq x y z
N MET A 1 6.06 33.22 29.09
CA MET A 1 6.26 33.49 27.66
C MET A 1 6.88 32.25 27.04
N LYS A 2 6.06 31.31 26.52
CA LYS A 2 6.54 30.10 25.85
C LYS A 2 6.47 30.36 24.34
N LYS A 3 7.60 30.16 23.65
CA LYS A 3 7.73 30.35 22.20
C LYS A 3 6.99 29.21 21.51
N ILE A 4 6.00 29.57 20.70
CA ILE A 4 5.28 28.66 19.80
C ILE A 4 6.17 28.47 18.57
N ALA A 5 6.65 27.25 18.36
CA ALA A 5 7.28 26.85 17.11
C ALA A 5 6.17 26.58 16.10
N ILE A 6 6.08 27.45 15.10
CA ILE A 6 5.17 27.32 13.97
C ILE A 6 5.82 26.35 12.99
N PHE A 7 5.34 25.12 12.91
CA PHE A 7 5.66 24.21 11.81
C PHE A 7 4.64 24.47 10.69
N LEU A 8 5.06 25.29 9.72
CA LEU A 8 4.34 25.51 8.46
C LEU A 8 4.55 24.29 7.57
N LEU A 9 3.54 23.42 7.49
CA LEU A 9 3.48 22.36 6.48
C LEU A 9 3.03 23.00 5.14
N THR A 10 3.99 23.53 4.39
CA THR A 10 3.76 24.04 3.04
C THR A 10 3.58 22.88 2.07
N CYS A 11 2.34 22.65 1.62
CA CYS A 11 2.04 21.85 0.44
C CYS A 11 2.67 22.51 -0.80
N LEU A 12 3.76 21.94 -1.31
CA LEU A 12 4.30 22.28 -2.62
C LEU A 12 3.42 21.64 -3.71
N PHE A 13 2.50 22.44 -4.25
CA PHE A 13 1.89 22.19 -5.55
C PHE A 13 2.95 22.44 -6.63
N ALA A 14 3.50 21.37 -7.19
CA ALA A 14 4.29 21.44 -8.41
C ALA A 14 3.34 21.61 -9.61
N CYS A 15 3.01 22.85 -9.94
CA CYS A 15 2.48 23.19 -11.26
C CYS A 15 3.63 23.16 -12.28
N SER A 16 3.67 22.08 -13.06
CA SER A 16 4.49 21.95 -14.27
C SER A 16 4.14 23.07 -15.25
N GLN A 17 5.04 24.05 -15.41
CA GLN A 17 4.96 25.04 -16.48
C GLN A 17 5.42 24.39 -17.79
N ASN A 18 4.53 24.38 -18.77
CA ASN A 18 4.79 23.94 -20.14
C ASN A 18 5.35 25.15 -20.90
N GLU A 19 6.68 25.24 -21.04
CA GLU A 19 7.33 26.26 -21.88
C GLU A 19 7.20 25.86 -23.35
N THR A 20 6.39 26.61 -24.09
CA THR A 20 6.42 26.65 -25.55
C THR A 20 7.47 27.65 -26.00
N LEU A 21 8.58 27.16 -26.57
CA LEU A 21 9.56 27.95 -27.32
C LEU A 21 9.30 27.78 -28.82
N HIS A 22 9.03 28.90 -29.49
CA HIS A 22 8.95 29.04 -30.94
C HIS A 22 10.33 29.39 -31.53
N GLU A 23 10.62 28.77 -32.69
CA GLU A 23 11.32 29.26 -33.88
C GLU A 23 12.46 30.30 -33.72
N ASP A 24 13.68 29.96 -34.14
CA ASP A 24 14.10 30.03 -35.55
C ASP A 24 15.63 29.86 -35.65
N SER A 25 16.10 29.12 -36.65
CA SER A 25 17.10 29.58 -37.64
C SER A 25 17.80 28.43 -38.36
N SER A 26 17.71 28.55 -39.68
CA SER A 26 18.33 27.82 -40.76
C SER A 26 19.85 27.71 -40.70
N ILE A 27 20.42 26.52 -40.97
CA ILE A 27 21.71 26.36 -41.65
C ILE A 27 21.66 25.19 -42.66
N GLU A 28 22.30 25.48 -43.79
CA GLU A 28 22.52 24.77 -45.06
C GLU A 28 23.01 23.31 -45.04
N ASN A 29 22.45 22.55 -45.98
CA ASN A 29 23.07 21.65 -46.96
C ASN A 29 24.41 20.94 -46.62
N ALA A 30 24.35 19.61 -46.57
CA ALA A 30 25.33 18.76 -47.26
C ALA A 30 24.72 17.40 -47.62
N GLN A 31 24.59 17.13 -48.92
CA GLN A 31 24.24 15.83 -49.47
C GLN A 31 25.41 14.86 -49.29
N VAL A 32 25.17 13.73 -48.62
CA VAL A 32 25.99 12.52 -48.74
C VAL A 32 25.06 11.36 -49.04
N LYS A 33 25.12 10.89 -50.29
CA LYS A 33 24.47 9.65 -50.74
C LYS A 33 25.15 8.48 -50.04
N ASN A 34 24.41 7.75 -49.21
CA ASN A 34 24.82 6.45 -48.70
C ASN A 34 24.09 5.34 -49.49
N PRO A 35 24.71 4.19 -49.78
CA PRO A 35 24.08 3.13 -50.56
C PRO A 35 22.97 2.45 -49.76
N GLU A 36 21.86 2.15 -50.44
CA GLU A 36 20.81 1.26 -49.94
C GLU A 36 21.39 -0.12 -49.65
N GLU A 37 21.54 -0.43 -48.37
CA GLU A 37 21.76 -1.79 -47.88
C GLU A 37 20.38 -2.38 -47.56
N GLU A 38 19.95 -3.35 -48.37
CA GLU A 38 18.69 -4.06 -48.21
C GLU A 38 18.65 -4.76 -46.85
N ALA A 39 17.95 -4.15 -45.89
CA ALA A 39 17.72 -4.74 -44.57
C ALA A 39 16.74 -5.92 -44.69
N ILE A 40 17.27 -7.13 -44.48
CA ILE A 40 16.48 -8.34 -44.30
C ILE A 40 15.55 -8.13 -43.09
N PRO A 41 14.23 -8.37 -43.20
CA PRO A 41 13.32 -8.23 -42.07
C PRO A 41 13.67 -9.26 -41.01
N VAL A 42 14.32 -8.83 -39.93
CA VAL A 42 14.50 -9.67 -38.75
C VAL A 42 13.13 -9.80 -38.10
N GLU A 43 12.49 -10.94 -38.36
CA GLU A 43 11.20 -11.31 -37.77
C GLU A 43 11.38 -11.34 -36.24
N LYS A 44 10.91 -10.27 -35.58
CA LYS A 44 11.05 -10.10 -34.14
C LYS A 44 10.31 -11.25 -33.47
N PRO A 45 10.98 -12.12 -32.68
CA PRO A 45 10.31 -13.23 -32.03
C PRO A 45 9.16 -12.69 -31.20
N LEU A 46 7.95 -13.16 -31.48
CA LEU A 46 6.78 -12.83 -30.68
C LEU A 46 7.11 -13.17 -29.21
N PRO A 47 6.92 -12.22 -28.27
CA PRO A 47 7.24 -12.46 -26.88
C PRO A 47 6.47 -13.69 -26.42
N GLN A 48 7.21 -14.76 -26.09
CA GLN A 48 6.62 -15.96 -25.55
C GLN A 48 5.87 -15.56 -24.30
N LYS A 49 4.56 -15.82 -24.30
CA LYS A 49 3.68 -15.64 -23.15
C LYS A 49 4.23 -16.55 -22.05
N VAL A 50 4.95 -15.97 -21.10
CA VAL A 50 5.47 -16.68 -19.93
C VAL A 50 4.24 -17.17 -19.19
N GLU A 51 3.98 -18.48 -19.23
CA GLU A 51 2.91 -19.09 -18.46
C GLU A 51 3.27 -18.91 -16.98
N GLU A 52 2.52 -18.05 -16.28
CA GLU A 52 2.68 -17.88 -14.84
C GLU A 52 2.43 -19.23 -14.17
N PRO A 53 3.35 -19.74 -13.35
CA PRO A 53 3.14 -20.99 -12.64
C PRO A 53 1.87 -20.92 -11.79
N GLU A 54 0.91 -21.81 -12.05
CA GLU A 54 -0.27 -22.00 -11.20
C GLU A 54 0.18 -22.62 -9.88
N TYR A 55 0.42 -21.77 -8.87
CA TYR A 55 0.67 -22.23 -7.52
C TYR A 55 -0.65 -22.59 -6.84
N ASP A 56 -0.83 -23.87 -6.54
CA ASP A 56 -2.10 -24.42 -6.02
C ASP A 56 -2.34 -24.07 -4.54
N THR A 57 -1.32 -23.58 -3.81
CA THR A 57 -1.50 -23.21 -2.40
C THR A 57 -0.80 -21.92 -2.00
N TRP A 58 -1.59 -21.00 -1.43
CA TRP A 58 -1.13 -19.79 -0.74
C TRP A 58 -1.23 -19.97 0.77
N THR A 59 -0.75 -21.11 1.28
CA THR A 59 -0.70 -21.37 2.72
C THR A 59 0.67 -21.00 3.26
N LEU A 60 0.75 -20.01 4.14
CA LEU A 60 2.02 -19.61 4.74
C LEU A 60 2.67 -20.82 5.46
N ALA A 61 3.93 -21.11 5.12
CA ALA A 61 4.77 -22.06 5.85
C ALA A 61 5.48 -21.37 7.02
N LYS A 62 6.16 -20.25 6.75
CA LYS A 62 6.90 -19.46 7.74
C LYS A 62 7.21 -18.06 7.23
N VAL A 63 7.62 -17.19 8.14
CA VAL A 63 8.34 -15.95 7.85
C VAL A 63 9.85 -16.21 8.04
N ASP A 64 10.68 -15.81 7.08
CA ASP A 64 12.13 -16.04 7.05
C ASP A 64 12.86 -14.74 6.69
N GLY A 65 13.19 -13.94 7.70
CA GLY A 65 13.72 -12.58 7.51
C GLY A 65 12.68 -11.68 6.86
N SER A 66 13.02 -11.08 5.71
CA SER A 66 12.13 -10.24 4.89
C SER A 66 11.21 -11.03 3.95
N ARG A 67 11.17 -12.36 4.07
CA ARG A 67 10.50 -13.24 3.10
C ARG A 67 9.30 -13.96 3.72
N LEU A 68 8.19 -13.97 2.99
CA LEU A 68 7.05 -14.86 3.25
C LEU A 68 7.24 -16.15 2.43
N VAL A 69 7.34 -17.28 3.11
CA VAL A 69 7.54 -18.59 2.48
C VAL A 69 6.22 -19.36 2.54
N PHE A 70 5.68 -19.74 1.38
CA PHE A 70 4.43 -20.52 1.28
C PHE A 70 4.73 -22.02 1.09
N LYS A 71 3.85 -22.89 1.61
CA LYS A 71 4.01 -24.34 1.52
C LYS A 71 3.93 -24.78 0.07
N GLU A 72 4.98 -25.43 -0.43
CA GLU A 72 5.03 -25.93 -1.83
C GLU A 72 4.73 -24.83 -2.87
N GLY A 73 4.87 -23.57 -2.46
CA GLY A 73 4.44 -22.40 -3.20
C GLY A 73 5.58 -21.40 -3.37
N PRO A 74 5.26 -20.17 -3.79
CA PRO A 74 6.27 -19.16 -4.02
C PRO A 74 6.90 -18.66 -2.72
N VAL A 75 8.04 -17.98 -2.87
CA VAL A 75 8.61 -17.13 -1.84
C VAL A 75 8.36 -15.69 -2.26
N PHE A 76 7.81 -14.88 -1.36
CA PHE A 76 7.56 -13.45 -1.61
C PHE A 76 8.51 -12.61 -0.77
N ASP A 77 9.43 -11.90 -1.43
CA ASP A 77 10.36 -10.98 -0.77
C ASP A 77 9.71 -9.59 -0.62
N THR A 78 9.81 -9.02 0.58
CA THR A 78 9.18 -7.75 0.94
C THR A 78 10.19 -6.64 1.22
N GLU A 79 11.46 -6.97 1.40
CA GLU A 79 12.51 -6.07 1.91
C GLU A 79 12.19 -5.44 3.28
N LEU A 80 11.14 -5.90 3.98
CA LEU A 80 10.75 -5.35 5.27
C LEU A 80 11.52 -6.00 6.43
N TYR A 81 11.86 -5.16 7.40
CA TYR A 81 12.36 -5.56 8.70
C TYR A 81 11.20 -5.83 9.65
N GLN A 82 11.43 -6.71 10.63
CA GLN A 82 10.41 -7.15 11.60
C GLN A 82 9.11 -7.64 10.93
N LEU A 83 9.27 -8.35 9.80
CA LEU A 83 8.16 -8.85 9.01
C LEU A 83 7.28 -9.80 9.83
N GLU A 84 5.97 -9.57 9.78
CA GLU A 84 4.96 -10.44 10.37
C GLU A 84 3.81 -10.64 9.38
N TYR A 85 3.43 -11.90 9.18
CA TYR A 85 2.26 -12.24 8.38
C TYR A 85 0.98 -12.13 9.21
N ILE A 86 -0.02 -11.41 8.71
CA ILE A 86 -1.30 -11.19 9.38
C ILE A 86 -2.40 -12.06 8.78
N GLY A 87 -2.41 -12.19 7.45
CA GLY A 87 -3.43 -12.95 6.74
C GLY A 87 -3.45 -12.65 5.25
N GLN A 88 -4.52 -13.06 4.59
CA GLN A 88 -4.74 -12.84 3.17
C GLN A 88 -6.22 -12.66 2.87
N VAL A 89 -6.50 -12.06 1.72
CA VAL A 89 -7.83 -12.00 1.10
C VAL A 89 -7.74 -12.73 -0.24
N ASP A 90 -8.43 -13.86 -0.33
CA ASP A 90 -8.43 -14.68 -1.53
C ASP A 90 -9.19 -14.00 -2.67
N ILE A 91 -8.72 -14.23 -3.89
CA ILE A 91 -9.39 -13.83 -5.12
C ILE A 91 -9.51 -15.08 -5.98
N ASP A 92 -10.71 -15.31 -6.50
CA ASP A 92 -11.08 -16.51 -7.26
C ASP A 92 -9.97 -16.98 -8.22
N SER A 93 -9.40 -18.15 -7.89
CA SER A 93 -8.37 -18.87 -8.65
C SER A 93 -7.11 -18.06 -8.99
N LYS A 94 -6.79 -17.04 -8.19
CA LYS A 94 -5.63 -16.15 -8.38
C LYS A 94 -4.79 -16.07 -7.12
N ALA A 95 -3.57 -15.53 -7.24
CA ALA A 95 -2.80 -15.13 -6.08
C ALA A 95 -3.61 -14.17 -5.20
N PRO A 96 -3.63 -14.37 -3.88
CA PRO A 96 -4.40 -13.54 -2.97
C PRO A 96 -3.75 -12.17 -2.83
N PHE A 97 -4.46 -11.28 -2.14
CA PHE A 97 -3.82 -10.13 -1.52
C PHE A 97 -3.32 -10.51 -0.14
N LEU A 98 -2.02 -10.39 0.07
CA LEU A 98 -1.35 -10.66 1.32
C LEU A 98 -1.45 -9.44 2.23
N ILE A 99 -1.63 -9.70 3.52
CA ILE A 99 -1.64 -8.71 4.59
C ILE A 99 -0.51 -9.06 5.54
N PHE A 100 0.43 -8.15 5.68
CA PHE A 100 1.59 -8.33 6.52
C PHE A 100 1.99 -6.98 7.10
N SER A 101 2.87 -7.00 8.08
CA SER A 101 3.40 -5.80 8.70
C SER A 101 4.91 -5.83 8.77
N GLY A 102 5.52 -4.65 8.82
CA GLY A 102 6.96 -4.50 8.99
C GLY A 102 7.39 -3.05 8.96
N ARG A 103 8.69 -2.84 9.01
CA ARG A 103 9.36 -1.54 8.86
C ARG A 103 10.18 -1.55 7.57
N HIS A 104 10.21 -0.42 6.88
CA HIS A 104 11.03 -0.27 5.68
C HIS A 104 12.52 -0.05 6.04
N CYS A 105 12.84 0.50 7.20
CA CYS A 105 14.23 0.68 7.64
C CYS A 105 14.63 -0.30 8.75
N ASP A 106 15.92 -0.66 8.75
CA ASP A 106 16.57 -1.35 9.86
C ASP A 106 17.03 -0.33 10.90
N GLU A 107 17.02 -0.73 12.17
CA GLU A 107 17.54 0.08 13.29
C GLU A 107 17.02 1.53 13.37
N CYS A 108 15.81 1.80 12.84
CA CYS A 108 15.15 3.09 12.92
C CYS A 108 14.01 3.09 13.96
N ASP A 109 13.61 4.29 14.36
CA ASP A 109 12.44 4.55 15.21
C ASP A 109 11.11 4.47 14.48
N ALA A 110 11.13 4.23 13.16
CA ALA A 110 9.92 4.20 12.35
C ALA A 110 8.87 3.20 12.85
N ASN A 111 7.62 3.63 12.83
CA ASN A 111 6.51 2.80 13.27
C ASN A 111 6.22 1.63 12.29
N ILE A 112 5.87 0.47 12.85
CA ILE A 112 5.46 -0.70 12.06
C ILE A 112 4.19 -0.34 11.27
N SER A 113 4.18 -0.64 9.98
CA SER A 113 3.05 -0.36 9.09
C SER A 113 2.41 -1.66 8.61
N ILE A 114 1.15 -1.56 8.16
CA ILE A 114 0.44 -2.63 7.45
C ILE A 114 0.71 -2.48 5.94
N TYR A 115 0.95 -3.60 5.28
CA TYR A 115 1.06 -3.69 3.84
C TYR A 115 -0.03 -4.59 3.29
N PHE A 116 -0.67 -4.16 2.20
CA PHE A 116 -1.75 -4.92 1.54
C PHE A 116 -1.46 -5.07 0.05
N HIS A 117 -0.90 -6.22 -0.33
CA HIS A 117 -0.30 -6.37 -1.65
C HIS A 117 -0.48 -7.77 -2.22
N SER A 118 -0.74 -7.87 -3.52
CA SER A 118 -0.77 -9.16 -4.23
C SER A 118 0.54 -9.39 -4.97
N PRO A 119 1.20 -10.56 -4.84
CA PRO A 119 2.41 -10.89 -5.59
C PRO A 119 2.27 -10.81 -7.12
N ARG A 120 1.04 -10.84 -7.65
CA ARG A 120 0.74 -10.63 -9.08
C ARG A 120 1.04 -9.22 -9.56
N ASN A 121 1.14 -8.27 -8.64
CA ASN A 121 1.48 -6.88 -8.94
C ASN A 121 3.00 -6.66 -8.96
N GLY A 122 3.79 -7.73 -8.87
CA GLY A 122 5.24 -7.69 -8.89
C GLY A 122 5.83 -7.52 -7.49
N TYR A 123 6.98 -6.83 -7.43
CA TYR A 123 7.66 -6.56 -6.18
C TYR A 123 6.95 -5.47 -5.38
N LEU A 124 7.02 -5.58 -4.05
CA LEU A 124 6.54 -4.54 -3.17
C LEU A 124 7.44 -3.31 -3.26
N ASN A 125 6.93 -2.21 -3.80
CA ASN A 125 7.67 -0.95 -3.80
C ASN A 125 7.43 -0.17 -2.49
N VAL A 126 8.29 -0.42 -1.51
CA VAL A 126 8.22 0.23 -0.18
C VAL A 126 8.63 1.71 -0.20
N SER A 127 9.37 2.15 -1.23
CA SER A 127 9.98 3.49 -1.28
C SER A 127 8.97 4.63 -1.46
N TYR A 128 7.85 4.39 -2.12
CA TYR A 128 6.82 5.41 -2.34
C TYR A 128 5.61 5.28 -1.42
N GLY A 129 5.68 4.39 -0.41
CA GLY A 129 4.57 4.15 0.51
C GLY A 129 3.35 3.50 -0.16
N GLU A 130 3.50 2.95 -1.37
CA GLU A 130 2.40 2.27 -2.04
C GLU A 130 1.91 1.09 -1.21
N ASN A 131 0.58 1.03 -1.01
CA ASN A 131 -0.08 0.00 -0.21
C ASN A 131 0.40 -0.06 1.27
N ARG A 132 0.99 1.01 1.79
CA ARG A 132 1.36 1.17 3.20
C ARG A 132 0.23 1.86 3.96
N TYR A 133 -0.14 1.29 5.11
CA TYR A 133 -1.22 1.79 5.97
C TYR A 133 -0.78 1.79 7.44
N LEU A 134 -1.45 2.61 8.25
CA LEU A 134 -1.21 2.66 9.69
C LEU A 134 -1.63 1.34 10.36
N TYR A 135 -0.86 0.95 11.38
CA TYR A 135 -1.17 -0.23 12.17
C TYR A 135 -2.30 0.08 13.18
N PRO A 136 -3.36 -0.74 13.27
CA PRO A 136 -4.48 -0.47 14.17
C PRO A 136 -4.07 -0.56 15.65
N GLY A 137 -4.86 0.01 16.54
CA GLY A 137 -4.60 0.05 17.98
C GLY A 137 -4.59 1.48 18.49
N LYS A 138 -3.55 1.91 19.21
CA LYS A 138 -3.43 3.27 19.73
C LYS A 138 -2.04 3.82 19.52
N GLU A 139 -1.97 5.03 18.98
CA GLU A 139 -0.76 5.84 18.92
C GLU A 139 -0.88 6.98 19.93
N ARG A 140 0.17 7.16 20.72
CA ARG A 140 0.30 8.28 21.66
C ARG A 140 1.49 9.14 21.31
N ASP A 141 1.39 10.42 21.56
CA ASP A 141 2.52 11.34 21.43
C ASP A 141 3.66 10.89 22.35
N TYR A 142 4.87 10.79 21.81
CA TYR A 142 6.05 10.30 22.53
C TYR A 142 6.42 11.14 23.76
N GLU A 143 6.21 12.47 23.71
CA GLU A 143 6.60 13.37 24.80
C GLU A 143 5.50 13.55 25.85
N THR A 144 4.24 13.61 25.41
CA THR A 144 3.11 14.04 26.24
C THR A 144 2.15 12.92 26.61
N ASP A 145 2.30 11.73 26.02
CA ASP A 145 1.38 10.58 26.16
C ASP A 145 -0.05 10.87 25.65
N THR A 146 -0.24 11.98 24.92
CA THR A 146 -1.53 12.38 24.36
C THR A 146 -1.98 11.38 23.31
N LEU A 147 -3.23 10.93 23.34
CA LEU A 147 -3.77 10.05 22.30
C LEU A 147 -3.85 10.78 20.96
N LEU A 148 -3.07 10.33 19.97
CA LEU A 148 -3.05 10.89 18.61
C LEU A 148 -3.98 10.12 17.68
N TYR A 149 -3.99 8.79 17.81
CA TYR A 149 -4.75 7.90 16.94
C TYR A 149 -5.26 6.69 17.73
N GLU A 150 -6.50 6.29 17.47
CA GLU A 150 -7.05 5.00 17.92
C GLU A 150 -7.80 4.35 16.76
N ALA A 151 -7.53 3.08 16.45
CA ALA A 151 -8.27 2.39 15.40
C ALA A 151 -8.49 0.90 15.65
N LYS A 152 -9.58 0.40 15.07
CA LYS A 152 -9.81 -1.02 14.82
C LYS A 152 -9.76 -1.27 13.32
N ALA A 153 -9.18 -2.39 12.92
CA ALA A 153 -9.16 -2.77 11.51
C ALA A 153 -9.67 -4.18 11.28
N PHE A 154 -10.38 -4.39 10.17
CA PHE A 154 -10.90 -5.68 9.74
C PHE A 154 -10.46 -5.98 8.31
N TYR A 155 -10.20 -7.24 7.99
CA TYR A 155 -9.86 -7.68 6.64
C TYR A 155 -10.66 -8.90 6.18
N GLY A 156 -10.87 -9.04 4.87
CA GLY A 156 -11.76 -10.05 4.26
C GLY A 156 -12.94 -9.37 3.58
N GLU A 157 -14.15 -9.92 3.70
CA GLU A 157 -15.38 -9.23 3.28
C GLU A 157 -15.78 -8.22 4.38
N VAL A 158 -15.33 -6.97 4.20
CA VAL A 158 -15.41 -5.91 5.21
C VAL A 158 -16.75 -5.17 5.18
N PHE A 159 -17.41 -5.14 4.02
CA PHE A 159 -18.80 -4.77 3.82
C PHE A 159 -19.44 -5.77 2.86
N LYS A 160 -20.77 -5.80 2.77
CA LYS A 160 -21.46 -6.79 1.92
C LYS A 160 -20.97 -6.72 0.47
N GLY A 161 -20.32 -7.79 -0.01
CA GLY A 161 -19.75 -7.90 -1.35
C GLY A 161 -18.50 -7.04 -1.58
N VAL A 162 -17.87 -6.49 -0.54
CA VAL A 162 -16.67 -5.66 -0.62
C VAL A 162 -15.53 -6.34 0.13
N SER A 163 -14.53 -6.78 -0.63
CA SER A 163 -13.32 -7.39 -0.09
C SER A 163 -12.19 -6.36 0.06
N GLY A 164 -11.48 -6.39 1.19
CA GLY A 164 -10.41 -5.42 1.46
C GLY A 164 -9.98 -5.38 2.92
N ILE A 165 -9.45 -4.22 3.33
CA ILE A 165 -9.20 -3.86 4.73
C ILE A 165 -9.94 -2.55 5.02
N VAL A 166 -10.60 -2.48 6.17
CA VAL A 166 -11.26 -1.26 6.66
C VAL A 166 -10.72 -0.88 8.03
N TRP A 167 -10.43 0.41 8.23
CA TRP A 167 -10.06 1.01 9.50
C TRP A 167 -11.19 1.89 10.00
N PHE A 168 -11.57 1.70 11.25
CA PHE A 168 -12.45 2.57 12.02
C PHE A 168 -11.59 3.32 13.00
N GLN A 169 -11.31 4.59 12.69
CA GLN A 169 -10.29 5.36 13.38
C GLN A 169 -10.83 6.64 14.03
N LYS A 170 -10.15 7.04 15.11
CA LYS A 170 -10.25 8.32 15.79
C LYS A 170 -8.90 9.00 15.69
N THR A 171 -8.87 10.24 15.23
CA THR A 171 -7.62 11.00 15.09
C THR A 171 -7.74 12.33 15.82
N LEU A 172 -6.69 12.73 16.53
CA LEU A 172 -6.57 14.05 17.13
C LEU A 172 -6.35 15.09 16.03
N MET A 173 -7.23 16.08 16.00
CA MET A 173 -7.19 17.17 15.04
C MET A 173 -6.50 18.40 15.63
N GLU A 174 -6.19 19.38 14.79
CA GLU A 174 -5.52 20.63 15.18
C GLU A 174 -6.29 21.44 16.24
N ASP A 175 -7.62 21.32 16.28
CA ASP A 175 -8.48 21.96 17.27
C ASP A 175 -8.56 21.18 18.61
N ASN A 176 -7.73 20.15 18.77
CA ASN A 176 -7.73 19.18 19.88
C ASN A 176 -9.00 18.32 19.99
N SER A 177 -9.86 18.30 18.97
CA SER A 177 -10.96 17.36 18.91
C SER A 177 -10.50 15.99 18.39
N LEU A 178 -11.14 14.92 18.86
CA LEU A 178 -10.99 13.60 18.25
C LEU A 178 -12.08 13.42 17.19
N GLN A 179 -11.68 13.19 15.94
CA GLN A 179 -12.60 12.96 14.84
C GLN A 179 -12.63 11.50 14.42
N ASN A 180 -13.83 10.97 14.25
CA ASN A 180 -14.07 9.63 13.72
C ASN A 180 -14.01 9.65 12.20
N SER A 181 -13.30 8.69 11.59
CA SER A 181 -13.33 8.43 10.16
C SER A 181 -13.31 6.94 9.85
N VAL A 182 -13.72 6.60 8.63
CA VAL A 182 -13.66 5.22 8.11
C VAL A 182 -12.79 5.24 6.88
N TYR A 183 -11.70 4.48 6.90
CA TYR A 183 -10.80 4.36 5.77
C TYR A 183 -10.90 2.95 5.20
N LEU A 184 -11.22 2.82 3.91
CA LEU A 184 -11.40 1.55 3.23
C LEU A 184 -10.35 1.39 2.14
N ALA A 185 -9.56 0.33 2.21
CA ALA A 185 -8.71 -0.15 1.12
C ALA A 185 -9.38 -1.39 0.49
N LYS A 186 -10.11 -1.21 -0.61
CA LYS A 186 -10.86 -2.28 -1.28
C LYS A 186 -10.11 -2.84 -2.48
N ILE A 187 -10.34 -4.11 -2.76
CA ILE A 187 -9.83 -4.79 -3.95
C ILE A 187 -10.78 -4.48 -5.12
N VAL A 188 -10.22 -3.99 -6.22
CA VAL A 188 -10.94 -3.80 -7.50
C VAL A 188 -10.10 -4.43 -8.61
N GLY A 189 -10.52 -5.62 -9.05
CA GLY A 189 -9.73 -6.44 -9.97
C GLY A 189 -8.40 -6.84 -9.30
N ASP A 190 -7.29 -6.42 -9.89
CA ASP A 190 -5.94 -6.71 -9.40
C ASP A 190 -5.31 -5.52 -8.65
N LYS A 191 -6.09 -4.51 -8.26
CA LYS A 191 -5.60 -3.29 -7.58
C LYS A 191 -6.26 -3.05 -6.23
N VAL A 192 -5.54 -2.36 -5.35
CA VAL A 192 -6.12 -1.74 -4.16
C VAL A 192 -6.56 -0.31 -4.50
N VAL A 193 -7.79 0.02 -4.16
CA VAL A 193 -8.34 1.39 -4.24
C VAL A 193 -8.70 1.82 -2.83
N ALA A 194 -8.16 2.94 -2.39
CA ALA A 194 -8.43 3.47 -1.06
C ALA A 194 -9.39 4.67 -1.11
N GLU A 195 -10.32 4.73 -0.16
CA GLU A 195 -11.28 5.82 -0.03
C GLU A 195 -11.67 6.05 1.44
N GLU A 196 -12.00 7.29 1.78
CA GLU A 196 -12.62 7.62 3.06
C GLU A 196 -14.15 7.53 2.92
N LEU A 197 -14.80 6.90 3.90
CA LEU A 197 -16.23 6.71 3.94
C LEU A 197 -16.85 7.52 5.07
N LYS A 198 -18.11 7.90 4.85
CA LYS A 198 -18.98 8.49 5.88
C LYS A 198 -19.67 7.40 6.71
N ASP A 199 -20.40 7.84 7.73
CA ASP A 199 -21.29 7.00 8.55
C ASP A 199 -20.57 5.95 9.40
N PHE A 200 -19.57 6.42 10.17
CA PHE A 200 -18.75 5.61 11.07
C PHE A 200 -19.53 4.52 11.83
N ASP A 201 -20.58 4.89 12.55
CA ASP A 201 -21.32 3.96 13.43
C ASP A 201 -22.01 2.84 12.65
N ASN A 202 -22.59 3.16 11.48
CA ASN A 202 -23.30 2.16 10.68
C ASN A 202 -22.32 1.21 9.99
N ARG A 203 -21.19 1.75 9.49
CA ARG A 203 -20.12 0.95 8.89
C ARG A 203 -19.46 0.04 9.92
N LEU A 204 -19.20 0.51 11.14
CA LEU A 204 -18.62 -0.32 12.19
C LEU A 204 -19.56 -1.46 12.59
N LYS A 205 -20.86 -1.18 12.71
CA LYS A 205 -21.87 -2.22 12.97
C LYS A 205 -21.88 -3.29 11.88
N GLU A 206 -21.85 -2.88 10.62
CA GLU A 206 -21.81 -3.81 9.47
C GLU A 206 -20.56 -4.72 9.53
N ALA A 207 -19.37 -4.13 9.69
CA ALA A 207 -18.12 -4.89 9.78
C ALA A 207 -18.14 -5.91 10.93
N ILE A 208 -18.67 -5.54 12.10
CA ILE A 208 -18.81 -6.43 13.27
C ILE A 208 -19.79 -7.58 12.98
N ILE A 209 -20.89 -7.33 12.26
CA ILE A 209 -21.85 -8.39 11.88
C ILE A 209 -21.15 -9.41 10.97
N LEU A 210 -20.39 -8.94 9.99
CA LEU A 210 -19.62 -9.80 9.07
C LEU A 210 -18.49 -10.55 9.80
N ASN A 211 -17.85 -9.91 10.78
CA ASN A 211 -16.85 -10.54 11.64
C ASN A 211 -17.44 -11.73 12.40
N LYS A 212 -18.60 -11.53 13.05
CA LYS A 212 -19.32 -12.59 13.78
C LYS A 212 -19.78 -13.73 12.86
N ALA A 213 -20.04 -13.44 11.59
CA ALA A 213 -20.36 -14.44 10.57
C ALA A 213 -19.12 -15.14 9.98
N GLY A 214 -17.90 -14.81 10.43
CA GLY A 214 -16.64 -15.37 9.93
C GLY A 214 -16.24 -14.87 8.54
N LYS A 215 -16.85 -13.79 8.05
CA LYS A 215 -16.63 -13.21 6.72
C LYS A 215 -15.43 -12.25 6.65
N ASN A 216 -15.05 -11.69 7.80
CA ASN A 216 -13.82 -10.93 7.96
C ASN A 216 -13.16 -11.27 9.31
N LYS A 217 -11.94 -10.79 9.50
CA LYS A 217 -11.13 -10.97 10.71
C LYS A 217 -10.64 -9.62 11.20
N GLU A 218 -10.59 -9.42 12.52
CA GLU A 218 -10.00 -8.23 13.12
C GLU A 218 -8.47 -8.37 13.11
N ILE A 219 -7.76 -7.30 12.71
CA ILE A 219 -6.31 -7.20 12.87
C ILE A 219 -6.06 -6.79 14.33
N LYS A 220 -5.32 -7.60 15.07
CA LYS A 220 -4.99 -7.32 16.47
C LYS A 220 -4.25 -5.98 16.57
N GLY A 221 -4.84 -5.03 17.30
CA GLY A 221 -4.24 -3.71 17.51
C GLY A 221 -3.00 -3.73 18.42
N ARG A 222 -2.15 -2.70 18.29
CA ARG A 222 -0.95 -2.46 19.09
C ARG A 222 -1.03 -1.09 19.77
N GLU A 223 -0.41 -0.97 20.94
CA GLU A 223 -0.15 0.35 21.53
C GLU A 223 1.30 0.75 21.20
N TYR A 224 1.48 1.95 20.67
CA TYR A 224 2.77 2.49 20.27
C TYR A 224 2.78 4.02 20.45
N THR A 225 3.96 4.62 20.33
CA THR A 225 4.12 6.07 20.36
C THR A 225 4.37 6.61 18.96
N SER A 226 4.18 7.92 18.78
CA SER A 226 4.73 8.63 17.63
C SER A 226 6.26 8.48 17.60
N GLU A 227 6.83 8.67 16.41
CA GLU A 227 8.27 8.78 16.24
C GLU A 227 8.76 10.07 16.98
N PRO A 228 9.94 10.04 17.63
CA PRO A 228 10.49 11.16 18.40
C PRO A 228 10.96 12.36 17.55
#